data_AF-A0A6A5CA60-F1
#
_entry.id   AF-A0A6A5CA60-F1
#
_cell.length_a   1.000
_cell.length_b   1.000
_cell.length_c   1.000
_cell.angle_alpha   90.00
_cell.angle_beta   90.00
_cell.angle_gamma   90.00
#
_symmetry.space_group_name_H-M   'P 1'
#
loop_
_entity.id
_entity.type
_entity.pdbx_description
1 polymer ?
#
loop_
_entity_poly.entity_id
_entity_poly.type
_entity_poly.pdbx_seq_one_letter_code
_entity_poly.pdbx_strand_id
1 'polypeptide(L)'
;MSQSRTFNFQAVHVNKNQKDELSQSSEKRPRRSNKNSPSSSEYESTMSAQVPPSKSTSQSEPQTSQFKSQHVAFNSNDNNNNQTKTLGTSTSSGSCSTSRTRVVKLQRRNGQVVQDCEVYIGRAMTMGGWNLPHSKWGNPYPVSTCNGSAEVACQKYRDYILRRDDLLQDLEELDGKVLGCWCKSDPTKACHGDTLVELLEMKKRGELEEYVRNYRKQYPEPLYPRSKR
;
A
#
# COMPACT_ATOMS: atom_id res chain seq x y z
N MET A 1 -45.36 21.92 1.69
CA MET A 1 -44.75 23.19 2.12
C MET A 1 -43.71 22.87 3.18
N SER A 2 -42.45 22.93 2.78
CA SER A 2 -41.26 22.54 3.56
C SER A 2 -41.06 23.45 4.76
N GLN A 3 -40.96 22.87 5.96
CA GLN A 3 -40.47 23.59 7.14
C GLN A 3 -39.05 23.10 7.44
N SER A 4 -38.10 23.91 7.00
CA SER A 4 -36.67 23.75 7.21
C SER A 4 -36.36 23.91 8.70
N ARG A 5 -35.84 22.86 9.34
CA ARG A 5 -35.30 22.93 10.71
C ARG A 5 -33.90 23.57 10.66
N THR A 6 -33.82 24.83 11.05
CA THR A 6 -32.56 25.54 11.30
C THR A 6 -31.94 25.09 12.61
N PHE A 7 -30.72 24.56 12.56
CA PHE A 7 -29.91 24.27 13.75
C PHE A 7 -29.19 25.55 14.21
N ASN A 8 -29.60 26.08 15.36
CA ASN A 8 -28.90 27.16 16.07
C ASN A 8 -27.68 26.59 16.80
N PHE A 9 -26.47 26.97 16.38
CA PHE A 9 -25.25 26.76 17.17
C PHE A 9 -25.05 27.94 18.12
N GLN A 10 -25.30 27.72 19.40
CA GLN A 10 -25.06 28.69 20.45
C GLN A 10 -23.57 28.68 20.82
N ALA A 11 -22.88 29.79 20.53
CA ALA A 11 -21.49 30.00 20.88
C ALA A 11 -21.36 30.20 22.41
N VAL A 12 -20.62 29.32 23.07
CA VAL A 12 -20.21 29.51 24.47
C VAL A 12 -18.94 30.37 24.49
N HIS A 13 -19.11 31.65 24.85
CA HIS A 13 -18.02 32.51 25.31
C HIS A 13 -17.84 32.29 26.81
N VAL A 14 -16.64 31.88 27.25
CA VAL A 14 -16.22 31.98 28.65
C VAL A 14 -14.82 32.59 28.72
N ASN A 15 -14.69 33.46 29.72
CA ASN A 15 -13.79 34.61 29.89
C ASN A 15 -12.29 34.36 29.91
N LYS A 16 -11.57 35.35 29.36
CA LYS A 16 -10.20 35.71 29.71
C LYS A 16 -10.21 36.48 31.04
N ASN A 17 -9.43 36.02 32.03
CA ASN A 17 -8.59 36.83 32.93
C ASN A 17 -8.18 36.00 34.15
N GLN A 18 -6.89 35.70 34.27
CA GLN A 18 -6.06 36.18 35.37
C GLN A 18 -4.61 35.76 35.11
N LYS A 19 -3.78 36.77 34.89
CA LYS A 19 -2.35 36.75 35.15
C LYS A 19 -2.20 36.91 36.66
N ASP A 20 -1.28 36.18 37.28
CA ASP A 20 -0.11 36.79 37.93
C ASP A 20 0.83 35.71 38.49
N GLU A 21 2.11 36.05 38.34
CA GLU A 21 3.38 35.55 38.88
C GLU A 21 3.43 34.31 39.79
N LEU A 22 4.34 33.37 39.48
CA LEU A 22 5.61 33.28 40.22
C LEU A 22 6.65 32.43 39.46
N SER A 23 7.87 32.95 39.50
CA SER A 23 9.09 32.45 38.89
C SER A 23 9.65 31.18 39.57
N GLN A 24 10.56 30.51 38.85
CA GLN A 24 11.63 29.62 39.32
C GLN A 24 11.29 28.14 39.56
N SER A 25 11.61 27.31 38.56
CA SER A 25 12.54 26.18 38.72
C SER A 25 12.72 25.43 37.40
N SER A 26 13.89 25.60 36.79
CA SER A 26 14.36 24.82 35.66
C SER A 26 14.96 23.51 36.16
N GLU A 27 14.17 22.45 36.25
CA GLU A 27 14.69 21.10 36.46
C GLU A 27 14.67 20.32 35.14
N LYS A 28 15.89 20.14 34.60
CA LYS A 28 16.19 19.28 33.46
C LYS A 28 15.71 17.86 33.76
N ARG A 29 14.75 17.35 32.96
CA ARG A 29 14.44 15.92 32.91
C ARG A 29 15.74 15.13 32.66
N PRO A 30 16.14 14.20 33.55
CA PRO A 30 17.33 13.39 33.33
C PRO A 30 17.13 12.46 32.14
N ARG A 31 18.10 12.46 31.22
CA ARG A 31 18.22 11.46 30.17
C ARG A 31 18.38 10.09 30.83
N ARG A 32 17.43 9.19 30.59
CA ARG A 32 17.52 7.79 31.04
C ARG A 32 18.61 7.10 30.22
N SER A 33 19.83 7.08 30.74
CA SER A 33 20.94 6.29 30.22
C SER A 33 20.68 4.82 30.55
N ASN A 34 20.08 4.07 29.62
CA ASN A 34 20.05 2.63 29.73
C ASN A 34 21.38 2.07 29.21
N LYS A 35 22.37 1.97 30.11
CA LYS A 35 23.55 1.12 29.92
C LYS A 35 23.08 -0.31 30.14
N ASN A 36 22.81 -1.01 29.04
CA ASN A 36 22.87 -2.46 28.86
C ASN A 36 22.19 -2.76 27.51
N SER A 37 22.89 -2.43 26.44
CA SER A 37 22.59 -2.89 25.08
C SER A 37 23.52 -4.08 24.81
N PRO A 38 23.04 -5.23 24.33
CA PRO A 38 23.89 -6.26 23.76
C PRO A 38 24.66 -5.68 22.57
N SER A 39 25.91 -6.09 22.41
CA SER A 39 26.80 -5.70 21.32
C SER A 39 26.15 -5.94 19.95
N SER A 40 26.28 -4.97 19.04
CA SER A 40 25.77 -5.01 17.66
C SER A 40 26.23 -6.23 16.84
N SER A 41 27.25 -6.97 17.29
CA SER A 41 27.80 -8.13 16.61
C SER A 41 26.98 -9.42 16.73
N GLU A 42 26.07 -9.53 17.72
CA GLU A 42 25.29 -10.76 17.92
C GLU A 42 24.00 -10.80 17.08
N TYR A 43 23.50 -9.64 16.64
CA TYR A 43 22.30 -9.53 15.80
C TYR A 43 22.59 -9.79 14.30
N GLU A 44 23.80 -9.48 13.81
CA GLU A 44 24.16 -9.73 12.40
C GLU A 44 24.31 -11.22 12.07
N SER A 45 24.75 -12.03 13.05
CA SER A 45 24.99 -13.46 12.81
C SER A 45 23.70 -14.30 12.68
N THR A 46 22.55 -13.78 13.11
CA THR A 46 21.26 -14.50 13.05
C THR A 46 20.34 -14.05 11.91
N MET A 47 20.60 -12.90 11.29
CA MET A 47 19.72 -12.30 10.26
C MET A 47 20.14 -12.59 8.82
N SER A 48 21.33 -13.15 8.59
CA SER A 48 21.87 -13.34 7.24
C SER A 48 21.38 -14.62 6.53
N ALA A 49 20.71 -15.55 7.22
CA ALA A 49 20.49 -16.90 6.69
C ALA A 49 19.06 -17.23 6.19
N GLN A 50 18.05 -16.37 6.38
CA GLN A 50 16.65 -16.77 6.13
C GLN A 50 15.75 -15.71 5.48
N VAL A 51 16.33 -14.72 4.81
CA VAL A 51 15.55 -13.73 4.05
C VAL A 51 15.00 -14.39 2.77
N PRO A 52 13.68 -14.48 2.55
CA PRO A 52 13.15 -14.93 1.27
C PRO A 52 13.50 -13.87 0.21
N PRO A 53 14.07 -14.25 -0.93
CA PRO A 53 14.42 -13.28 -1.96
C PRO A 53 13.15 -12.62 -2.50
N SER A 54 13.08 -11.30 -2.39
CA SER A 54 12.29 -10.50 -3.31
C SER A 54 12.98 -10.60 -4.67
N LYS A 55 12.37 -11.30 -5.62
CA LYS A 55 12.91 -11.41 -6.98
C LYS A 55 12.95 -10.01 -7.60
N SER A 56 14.11 -9.35 -7.55
CA SER A 56 14.44 -8.25 -8.44
C SER A 56 14.71 -8.85 -9.82
N THR A 57 13.93 -8.42 -10.81
CA THR A 57 14.07 -8.81 -12.20
C THR A 57 15.32 -8.16 -12.78
N SER A 58 16.45 -8.88 -12.79
CA SER A 58 17.60 -8.55 -13.61
C SER A 58 17.34 -9.02 -15.04
N GLN A 59 17.23 -8.05 -15.94
CA GLN A 59 17.20 -8.26 -17.38
C GLN A 59 18.56 -8.83 -17.82
N SER A 60 18.56 -10.02 -18.41
CA SER A 60 19.67 -10.52 -19.21
C SER A 60 19.34 -10.29 -20.69
N GLU A 61 20.08 -9.40 -21.33
CA GLU A 61 20.09 -9.20 -22.77
C GLU A 61 20.59 -10.46 -23.48
N PRO A 62 19.97 -10.87 -24.61
CA PRO A 62 20.65 -11.72 -25.58
C PRO A 62 21.16 -10.88 -26.75
N GLN A 63 22.43 -11.10 -27.07
CA GLN A 63 23.15 -10.52 -28.21
C GLN A 63 22.45 -10.86 -29.53
N THR A 64 22.11 -9.85 -30.32
CA THR A 64 21.62 -10.01 -31.70
C THR A 64 22.78 -9.97 -32.69
N SER A 65 23.07 -11.15 -33.22
CA SER A 65 23.91 -11.42 -34.39
C SER A 65 23.23 -10.92 -35.68
N GLN A 66 24.03 -10.29 -36.53
CA GLN A 66 23.65 -9.73 -37.82
C GLN A 66 23.34 -10.85 -38.83
N PHE A 67 22.14 -10.86 -39.41
CA PHE A 67 21.90 -11.51 -40.70
C PHE A 67 21.07 -10.60 -41.61
N LYS A 68 21.68 -10.24 -42.74
CA LYS A 68 21.05 -9.57 -43.89
C LYS A 68 20.14 -10.57 -44.62
N SER A 69 18.94 -10.14 -45.02
CA SER A 69 18.37 -10.56 -46.30
C SER A 69 17.26 -9.63 -46.79
N GLN A 70 17.18 -9.58 -48.11
CA GLN A 70 16.59 -8.56 -48.97
C GLN A 70 15.08 -8.75 -49.19
N HIS A 71 14.42 -7.61 -49.47
CA HIS A 71 13.24 -7.36 -50.31
C HIS A 71 12.33 -8.52 -50.75
N VAL A 72 11.02 -8.35 -50.51
CA VAL A 72 10.02 -8.20 -51.58
C VAL A 72 8.79 -7.45 -51.06
N ALA A 73 8.32 -6.47 -51.85
CA ALA A 73 7.11 -5.70 -51.62
C ALA A 73 5.90 -6.44 -52.20
N PHE A 74 4.79 -6.46 -51.47
CA PHE A 74 3.47 -6.70 -52.06
C PHE A 74 2.47 -5.69 -51.49
N ASN A 75 2.12 -4.73 -52.33
CA ASN A 75 0.95 -3.87 -52.18
C ASN A 75 -0.30 -4.74 -52.37
N SER A 76 -1.29 -4.58 -51.50
CA SER A 76 -2.68 -4.82 -51.88
C SER A 76 -3.53 -3.74 -51.24
N ASN A 77 -4.00 -2.89 -52.14
CA ASN A 77 -4.88 -1.77 -51.95
C ASN A 77 -6.27 -2.31 -52.28
N ASP A 78 -7.21 -2.32 -51.33
CA ASP A 78 -8.61 -2.56 -51.64
C ASP A 78 -9.50 -1.53 -50.92
N ASN A 79 -10.12 -0.71 -51.77
CA ASN A 79 -11.09 0.32 -51.45
C ASN A 79 -12.51 -0.29 -51.39
N ASN A 80 -13.28 0.16 -50.39
CA ASN A 80 -14.74 0.38 -50.35
C ASN A 80 -15.71 -0.58 -51.08
N ASN A 81 -16.73 -1.05 -50.34
CA ASN A 81 -18.09 -0.51 -50.54
C ASN A 81 -19.11 -0.87 -49.45
N ASN A 82 -20.00 0.10 -49.21
CA ASN A 82 -21.21 0.08 -48.40
C ASN A 82 -22.24 -0.97 -48.86
N GLN A 83 -22.96 -1.61 -47.92
CA GLN A 83 -24.44 -1.56 -47.85
C GLN A 83 -25.02 -2.21 -46.58
N THR A 84 -25.70 -1.38 -45.79
CA THR A 84 -26.98 -1.58 -45.08
C THR A 84 -27.49 -3.00 -44.81
N LYS A 85 -27.69 -3.35 -43.52
CA LYS A 85 -28.91 -4.04 -43.05
C LYS A 85 -29.07 -4.01 -41.52
N THR A 86 -30.20 -3.43 -41.11
CA THR A 86 -31.12 -3.86 -40.03
C THR A 86 -30.60 -4.06 -38.60
N LEU A 87 -31.03 -3.12 -37.74
CA LEU A 87 -31.58 -3.30 -36.40
C LEU A 87 -31.28 -4.64 -35.70
N GLY A 88 -30.16 -4.66 -34.99
CA GLY A 88 -29.93 -5.53 -33.84
C GLY A 88 -29.39 -4.65 -32.73
N THR A 89 -30.09 -4.60 -31.60
CA THR A 89 -29.64 -3.95 -30.38
C THR A 89 -28.41 -4.71 -29.86
N SER A 90 -27.25 -4.42 -30.43
CA SER A 90 -25.96 -4.82 -29.89
C SER A 90 -25.67 -3.91 -28.72
N THR A 91 -26.00 -4.42 -27.54
CA THR A 91 -25.43 -3.99 -26.26
C THR A 91 -23.94 -3.82 -26.50
N SER A 92 -23.47 -2.58 -26.50
CA SER A 92 -22.05 -2.25 -26.54
C SER A 92 -21.42 -2.93 -25.34
N SER A 93 -20.81 -4.09 -25.57
CA SER A 93 -19.92 -4.77 -24.66
C SER A 93 -18.79 -3.79 -24.38
N GLY A 94 -18.97 -3.06 -23.28
CA GLY A 94 -18.02 -2.09 -22.80
C GLY A 94 -16.66 -2.76 -22.72
N SER A 95 -15.71 -2.21 -23.47
CA SER A 95 -14.29 -2.46 -23.30
C SER A 95 -13.96 -2.10 -21.85
N CYS A 96 -13.99 -3.10 -20.97
CA CYS A 96 -13.50 -2.99 -19.61
C CYS A 96 -11.97 -2.92 -19.73
N SER A 97 -11.44 -1.71 -19.89
CA SER A 97 -10.02 -1.49 -19.60
C SER A 97 -9.86 -1.73 -18.10
N THR A 98 -9.46 -2.95 -17.73
CA THR A 98 -9.13 -3.27 -16.34
C THR A 98 -7.98 -2.37 -15.93
N SER A 99 -8.29 -1.34 -15.15
CA SER A 99 -7.28 -0.43 -14.63
C SER A 99 -6.27 -1.24 -13.82
N ARG A 100 -5.00 -0.84 -13.82
CA ARG A 100 -3.98 -1.52 -13.01
C ARG A 100 -4.09 -1.03 -11.56
N THR A 101 -4.17 -1.96 -10.60
CA THR A 101 -4.07 -1.63 -9.18
C THR A 101 -2.76 -0.90 -8.90
N ARG A 102 -2.84 0.25 -8.23
CA ARG A 102 -1.67 1.07 -7.93
C ARG A 102 -1.81 1.74 -6.57
N VAL A 103 -0.67 1.99 -5.92
CA VAL A 103 -0.61 2.65 -4.62
C VAL A 103 -0.30 4.13 -4.80
N VAL A 104 -1.08 4.99 -4.14
CA VAL A 104 -0.86 6.43 -4.10
C VAL A 104 -0.61 6.90 -2.66
N LYS A 105 0.21 7.94 -2.55
CA LYS A 105 0.45 8.62 -1.29
C LYS A 105 -0.68 9.61 -1.03
N LEU A 106 -1.43 9.41 0.03
CA LEU A 106 -2.45 10.37 0.45
C LEU A 106 -1.78 11.63 1.01
N GLN A 107 -2.17 12.78 0.47
CA GLN A 107 -1.64 14.07 0.86
C GLN A 107 -2.74 15.13 0.81
N ARG A 108 -2.62 16.13 1.68
CA ARG A 108 -3.40 17.37 1.60
C ARG A 108 -2.50 18.57 1.44
N ARG A 109 -2.93 19.52 0.63
CA ARG A 109 -2.33 20.84 0.49
C ARG A 109 -3.45 21.86 0.61
N ASN A 110 -3.29 22.85 1.49
CA ASN A 110 -4.28 23.90 1.72
C ASN A 110 -5.71 23.37 1.99
N GLY A 111 -5.82 22.29 2.77
CA GLY A 111 -7.11 21.67 3.10
C GLY A 111 -7.71 20.78 2.01
N GLN A 112 -7.14 20.72 0.81
CA GLN A 112 -7.65 19.89 -0.30
C GLN A 112 -6.82 18.62 -0.47
N VAL A 113 -7.46 17.52 -0.86
CA VAL A 113 -6.81 16.24 -1.16
C VAL A 113 -6.08 16.34 -2.50
N VAL A 114 -4.79 16.02 -2.52
CA VAL A 114 -3.94 16.16 -3.72
C VAL A 114 -4.18 15.02 -4.72
N GLN A 115 -4.37 13.81 -4.20
CA GLN A 115 -4.59 12.60 -4.99
C GLN A 115 -5.67 11.78 -4.29
N ASP A 116 -6.70 11.42 -5.03
CA ASP A 116 -7.79 10.60 -4.53
C ASP A 116 -7.42 9.11 -4.54
N CYS A 117 -8.09 8.33 -3.70
CA CYS A 117 -7.99 6.88 -3.67
C CYS A 117 -9.37 6.23 -3.53
N GLU A 118 -9.54 5.06 -4.13
CA GLU A 118 -10.78 4.31 -4.03
C GLU A 118 -10.82 3.45 -2.76
N VAL A 119 -9.66 2.91 -2.37
CA VAL A 119 -9.54 2.09 -1.16
C VAL A 119 -8.45 2.63 -0.27
N TYR A 120 -8.82 3.00 0.93
CA TYR A 120 -7.87 3.33 1.98
C TYR A 120 -7.32 2.05 2.63
N ILE A 121 -5.99 1.89 2.64
CA ILE A 121 -5.32 0.68 3.15
C ILE A 121 -4.47 0.94 4.41
N GLY A 122 -4.66 2.09 5.07
CA GLY A 122 -3.85 2.49 6.22
C GLY A 122 -4.50 2.24 7.59
N ARG A 123 -3.79 2.67 8.64
CA ARG A 123 -4.27 2.67 10.04
C ARG A 123 -5.22 3.84 10.29
N ALA A 124 -6.02 3.85 11.35
CA ALA A 124 -6.89 5.01 11.62
C ALA A 124 -6.10 6.34 11.63
N MET A 125 -6.63 7.37 10.96
CA MET A 125 -5.99 8.69 10.83
C MET A 125 -7.03 9.80 11.04
N THR A 126 -6.93 10.48 12.18
CA THR A 126 -7.84 11.57 12.60
C THR A 126 -7.16 12.94 12.63
N MET A 127 -5.84 12.98 12.39
CA MET A 127 -5.05 14.22 12.41
C MET A 127 -4.99 14.87 11.03
N GLY A 128 -4.69 16.17 10.97
CA GLY A 128 -4.53 16.89 9.70
C GLY A 128 -5.83 17.03 8.90
N GLY A 129 -6.96 17.06 9.63
CA GLY A 129 -8.32 17.13 9.10
C GLY A 129 -8.80 15.87 8.36
N TRP A 130 -8.07 14.76 8.48
CA TRP A 130 -8.54 13.46 8.02
C TRP A 130 -9.50 12.86 9.04
N ASN A 131 -10.45 12.05 8.58
CA ASN A 131 -11.31 11.23 9.44
C ASN A 131 -11.44 9.83 8.81
N LEU A 132 -10.32 9.12 8.70
CA LEU A 132 -10.27 7.82 8.05
C LEU A 132 -10.21 6.70 9.09
N PRO A 133 -11.15 5.73 9.05
CA PRO A 133 -11.16 4.61 9.98
C PRO A 133 -10.00 3.64 9.72
N HIS A 134 -9.74 2.74 10.67
CA HIS A 134 -8.75 1.69 10.49
C HIS A 134 -9.18 0.75 9.34
N SER A 135 -8.32 0.55 8.35
CA SER A 135 -8.57 -0.39 7.25
C SER A 135 -8.18 -1.81 7.65
N LYS A 136 -8.92 -2.82 7.17
CA LYS A 136 -8.54 -4.24 7.30
C LYS A 136 -7.19 -4.55 6.64
N TRP A 137 -6.80 -3.74 5.65
CA TRP A 137 -5.52 -3.80 4.93
C TRP A 137 -4.40 -3.00 5.61
N GLY A 138 -4.65 -2.47 6.82
CA GLY A 138 -3.68 -1.68 7.56
C GLY A 138 -2.53 -2.52 8.11
N ASN A 139 -1.30 -2.09 7.86
CA ASN A 139 -0.13 -2.75 8.45
C ASN A 139 -0.14 -2.62 10.00
N PRO A 140 -0.20 -3.74 10.76
CA PRO A 140 -0.21 -3.71 12.21
C PRO A 140 1.18 -3.45 12.82
N TYR A 141 2.25 -3.44 12.02
CA TYR A 141 3.63 -3.21 12.44
C TYR A 141 4.08 -1.77 12.09
N PRO A 142 4.05 -0.82 13.05
CA PRO A 142 4.65 0.48 12.85
C PRO A 142 6.15 0.38 12.52
N VAL A 143 6.63 1.26 11.65
CA VAL A 143 8.07 1.47 11.41
C VAL A 143 8.84 1.75 12.71
N SER A 144 8.22 2.46 13.67
CA SER A 144 8.82 2.71 15.00
C SER A 144 9.07 1.44 15.82
N THR A 145 8.30 0.36 15.59
CA THR A 145 8.52 -0.96 16.22
C THR A 145 9.42 -1.87 15.41
N CYS A 146 9.93 -1.37 14.28
CA CYS A 146 10.81 -2.08 13.34
C CYS A 146 12.15 -1.34 13.19
N ASN A 147 12.65 -0.77 14.29
CA ASN A 147 13.95 -0.06 14.33
C ASN A 147 14.08 1.07 13.29
N GLY A 148 12.96 1.66 12.84
CA GLY A 148 12.98 2.70 11.82
C GLY A 148 12.99 2.21 10.37
N SER A 149 13.03 0.89 10.12
CA SER A 149 13.02 0.33 8.76
C SER A 149 11.60 0.07 8.24
N ALA A 150 11.31 0.62 7.07
CA ALA A 150 10.07 0.37 6.35
C ALA A 150 10.07 -1.03 5.71
N GLU A 151 11.23 -1.50 5.28
CA GLU A 151 11.47 -2.80 4.67
C GLU A 151 11.14 -3.91 5.66
N VAL A 152 11.67 -3.81 6.89
CA VAL A 152 11.35 -4.75 7.97
C VAL A 152 9.84 -4.72 8.26
N ALA A 153 9.24 -3.54 8.38
CA ALA A 153 7.80 -3.42 8.62
C ALA A 153 6.95 -4.06 7.50
N CYS A 154 7.38 -3.98 6.24
CA CYS A 154 6.73 -4.62 5.09
C CYS A 154 6.95 -6.14 5.10
N GLN A 155 8.13 -6.62 5.51
CA GLN A 155 8.41 -8.04 5.64
C GLN A 155 7.53 -8.68 6.73
N LYS A 156 7.41 -8.03 7.90
CA LYS A 156 6.47 -8.46 8.96
C LYS A 156 5.03 -8.47 8.45
N TYR A 157 4.66 -7.46 7.67
CA TYR A 157 3.33 -7.38 7.09
C TYR A 157 3.05 -8.49 6.08
N ARG A 158 4.05 -8.87 5.26
CA ARG A 158 3.93 -9.99 4.33
C ARG A 158 3.65 -11.31 5.07
N ASP A 159 4.43 -11.62 6.09
CA ASP A 159 4.20 -12.82 6.94
C ASP A 159 2.79 -12.80 7.55
N TYR A 160 2.33 -11.62 8.00
CA TYR A 160 0.98 -11.45 8.54
C TYR A 160 -0.13 -11.73 7.51
N ILE A 161 -0.04 -11.19 6.30
CA ILE A 161 -1.04 -11.44 5.24
C ILE A 161 -1.02 -12.90 4.79
N LEU A 162 0.17 -13.49 4.62
CA LEU A 162 0.30 -14.88 4.16
C LEU A 162 -0.23 -15.91 5.17
N ARG A 163 -0.55 -15.50 6.40
CA ARG A 163 -1.18 -16.34 7.43
C ARG A 163 -2.67 -16.07 7.63
N ARG A 164 -3.22 -15.08 6.92
CA ARG A 164 -4.60 -14.61 7.07
C ARG A 164 -5.39 -14.98 5.83
N ASP A 165 -5.97 -16.18 5.85
CA ASP A 165 -6.77 -16.69 4.72
C ASP A 165 -7.97 -15.80 4.39
N ASP A 166 -8.54 -15.12 5.38
CA ASP A 166 -9.59 -14.12 5.19
C ASP A 166 -9.11 -12.94 4.33
N LEU A 167 -7.92 -12.39 4.63
CA LEU A 167 -7.35 -11.30 3.83
C LEU A 167 -6.88 -11.76 2.44
N LEU A 168 -6.41 -12.99 2.30
CA LEU A 168 -6.01 -13.55 0.99
C LEU A 168 -7.23 -13.75 0.07
N GLN A 169 -8.36 -14.19 0.63
CA GLN A 169 -9.62 -14.30 -0.11
C GLN A 169 -10.08 -12.93 -0.60
N ASP A 170 -10.01 -11.91 0.25
CA ASP A 170 -10.47 -10.55 -0.04
C ASP A 170 -9.56 -9.76 -1.01
N LEU A 171 -8.40 -10.30 -1.44
CA LEU A 171 -7.46 -9.57 -2.32
C LEU A 171 -8.09 -9.05 -3.61
N GLU A 172 -9.08 -9.77 -4.14
CA GLU A 172 -9.80 -9.38 -5.36
C GLU A 172 -10.56 -8.06 -5.20
N GLU A 173 -10.91 -7.66 -3.97
CA GLU A 173 -11.48 -6.35 -3.70
C GLU A 173 -10.54 -5.20 -4.08
N LEU A 174 -9.25 -5.46 -4.25
CA LEU A 174 -8.25 -4.46 -4.61
C LEU A 174 -7.98 -4.44 -6.12
N ASP A 175 -8.56 -5.35 -6.91
CA ASP A 175 -8.28 -5.42 -8.34
C ASP A 175 -8.81 -4.19 -9.08
N GLY A 176 -7.91 -3.62 -9.87
CA GLY A 176 -8.06 -2.36 -10.58
C GLY A 176 -8.24 -1.10 -9.75
N LYS A 177 -8.10 -1.17 -8.43
CA LYS A 177 -8.34 -0.02 -7.55
C LYS A 177 -7.11 0.84 -7.28
N VAL A 178 -7.35 2.12 -7.00
CA VAL A 178 -6.33 3.04 -6.49
C VAL A 178 -6.26 2.95 -4.97
N LEU A 179 -5.13 2.46 -4.45
CA LEU A 179 -4.92 2.20 -3.02
C LEU A 179 -4.25 3.39 -2.33
N GLY A 180 -4.93 3.99 -1.35
CA GLY A 180 -4.44 5.13 -0.58
C GLY A 180 -3.66 4.72 0.66
N CYS A 181 -2.42 5.20 0.78
CA CYS A 181 -1.55 4.93 1.91
C CYS A 181 -0.68 6.15 2.31
N TRP A 182 -0.16 6.17 3.54
CA TRP A 182 0.80 7.18 4.01
C TRP A 182 2.25 6.71 3.98
N CYS A 183 2.47 5.39 3.95
CA CYS A 183 3.79 4.77 4.10
C CYS A 183 4.71 5.12 2.92
N LYS A 184 4.15 5.26 1.72
CA LYS A 184 4.89 5.57 0.49
C LYS A 184 5.30 7.04 0.49
N SER A 185 6.37 7.38 1.22
CA SER A 185 6.84 8.77 1.27
C SER A 185 7.53 9.20 -0.04
N ASP A 186 8.11 8.22 -0.75
CA ASP A 186 8.83 8.30 -2.04
C ASP A 186 8.48 7.04 -2.87
N PRO A 187 8.45 7.09 -4.23
CA PRO A 187 8.19 5.92 -5.08
C PRO A 187 9.11 4.71 -4.82
N THR A 188 10.36 4.95 -4.42
CA THR A 188 11.40 3.93 -4.21
C THR A 188 11.32 3.25 -2.84
N LYS A 189 10.60 3.84 -1.88
CA LYS A 189 10.53 3.30 -0.52
C LYS A 189 9.51 2.20 -0.40
N ALA A 190 9.87 1.19 0.39
CA ALA A 190 8.98 0.08 0.70
C ALA A 190 7.66 0.56 1.30
N CYS A 191 6.55 0.11 0.72
CA CYS A 191 5.21 0.35 1.21
C CYS A 191 4.49 -0.99 1.38
N HIS A 192 3.69 -1.11 2.44
CA HIS A 192 2.89 -2.31 2.67
C HIS A 192 1.85 -2.55 1.56
N GLY A 193 1.43 -1.47 0.88
CA GLY A 193 0.57 -1.55 -0.30
C GLY A 193 1.24 -2.25 -1.47
N ASP A 194 2.57 -2.15 -1.61
CA ASP A 194 3.29 -2.86 -2.69
C ASP A 194 3.24 -4.37 -2.46
N THR A 195 3.25 -4.83 -1.19
CA THR A 195 3.00 -6.23 -0.84
C THR A 195 1.61 -6.69 -1.27
N LEU A 196 0.57 -5.87 -1.08
CA LEU A 196 -0.80 -6.22 -1.51
C LEU A 196 -0.90 -6.35 -3.02
N VAL A 197 -0.30 -5.41 -3.76
CA VAL A 197 -0.26 -5.45 -5.23
C VAL A 197 0.47 -6.70 -5.71
N GLU A 198 1.62 -7.03 -5.13
CA GLU A 198 2.37 -8.22 -5.50
C GLU A 198 1.55 -9.51 -5.29
N LEU A 199 0.91 -9.66 -4.12
CA LEU A 199 0.09 -10.84 -3.81
C LEU A 199 -1.15 -10.93 -4.70
N LEU A 200 -1.78 -9.80 -5.02
CA LEU A 200 -2.88 -9.74 -5.97
C LEU A 200 -2.44 -10.18 -7.37
N GLU A 201 -1.30 -9.70 -7.87
CA GLU A 201 -0.77 -10.12 -9.17
C GLU A 201 -0.42 -11.61 -9.18
N MET A 202 0.12 -12.16 -8.08
CA MET A 202 0.32 -13.60 -7.94
C MET A 202 -1.02 -14.36 -7.96
N LYS A 203 -2.07 -13.81 -7.34
CA LYS A 203 -3.42 -14.40 -7.36
C LYS A 203 -3.96 -14.46 -8.78
N LYS A 204 -3.82 -13.36 -9.54
CA LYS A 204 -4.27 -13.26 -10.95
C LYS A 204 -3.55 -14.23 -11.87
N ARG A 205 -2.29 -14.58 -11.56
CA ARG A 205 -1.53 -15.61 -12.28
C ARG A 205 -1.81 -17.04 -11.83
N GLY A 206 -2.63 -17.25 -10.81
CA GLY A 206 -2.89 -18.58 -10.23
C GLY A 206 -1.74 -19.15 -9.41
N GLU A 207 -0.77 -18.31 -9.01
CA GLU A 207 0.44 -18.74 -8.30
C GLU A 207 0.33 -18.60 -6.77
N LEU A 208 -0.66 -17.82 -6.29
CA LEU A 208 -0.74 -17.41 -4.89
C LEU A 208 -0.91 -18.60 -3.93
N GLU A 209 -1.81 -19.55 -4.23
CA GLU A 209 -2.11 -20.66 -3.33
C GLU A 209 -0.90 -21.56 -3.10
N GLU A 210 -0.19 -21.89 -4.17
CA GLU A 210 1.05 -22.68 -4.13
C GLU A 210 2.15 -21.92 -3.40
N TYR A 211 2.28 -20.61 -3.64
CA TYR A 211 3.21 -19.76 -2.93
C TYR A 211 2.95 -19.75 -1.41
N VAL A 212 1.69 -19.56 -1.01
CA VAL A 212 1.27 -19.56 0.41
C VAL A 212 1.54 -20.92 1.04
N ARG A 213 1.22 -22.02 0.35
CA ARG A 213 1.47 -23.39 0.84
C ARG A 213 2.95 -23.62 1.10
N ASN A 214 3.80 -23.27 0.13
CA ASN A 214 5.25 -23.43 0.26
C ASN A 214 5.83 -22.51 1.33
N TYR A 215 5.35 -21.27 1.43
CA TYR A 215 5.76 -20.33 2.45
C TYR A 215 5.44 -20.87 3.86
N ARG A 216 4.23 -21.36 4.09
CA ARG A 216 3.83 -21.94 5.39
C ARG A 216 4.56 -23.25 5.69
N LYS A 217 4.89 -24.05 4.68
CA LYS A 217 5.70 -25.27 4.83
C LYS A 217 7.14 -24.93 5.25
N GLN A 218 7.72 -23.89 4.66
CA GLN A 218 9.06 -23.41 4.99
C GLN A 218 9.10 -22.71 6.35
N TYR A 219 8.06 -21.95 6.68
CA TYR A 219 7.93 -21.15 7.91
C TYR A 219 6.67 -21.56 8.68
N PRO A 220 6.67 -22.72 9.36
CA PRO A 220 5.48 -23.25 10.04
C PRO A 220 4.96 -22.30 11.12
N GLU A 221 5.87 -21.66 11.86
CA GLU A 221 5.53 -20.66 12.87
C GLU A 221 5.67 -19.22 12.34
N PRO A 222 4.86 -18.27 12.85
CA PRO A 222 5.01 -16.85 12.52
C PRO A 222 6.42 -16.36 12.79
N LEU A 223 7.07 -15.83 11.76
CA LEU A 223 8.38 -15.19 11.89
C LEU A 223 8.29 -13.95 12.80
N TYR A 224 7.12 -13.30 12.78
CA TYR A 224 6.88 -12.07 13.52
C TYR A 224 5.56 -12.13 14.30
N PRO A 225 5.51 -12.90 15.40
CA PRO A 225 4.31 -13.01 16.22
C PRO A 225 3.94 -11.62 16.73
N ARG A 226 2.65 -11.28 16.60
CA ARG A 226 2.14 -10.01 17.12
C ARG A 226 2.31 -10.03 18.64
N SER A 227 2.99 -9.04 19.21
CA SER A 227 3.03 -8.91 20.66
C SER A 227 1.59 -8.78 21.16
N LYS A 228 1.21 -9.65 22.10
CA LYS A 228 -0.03 -9.49 22.85
C LYS A 228 0.12 -8.16 23.60
N ARG A 229 -0.63 -7.15 23.16
CA ARG A 229 -0.75 -5.90 23.92
C ARG A 229 -1.66 -6.12 25.11
#